data_AF-A0A3B0WSX5-F1
#
_entry.id   AF-A0A3B0WSX5-F1
#
_cell.length_a   1.000
_cell.length_b   1.000
_cell.length_c   1.000
_cell.angle_alpha   90.00
_cell.angle_beta   90.00
_cell.angle_gamma   90.00
#
_symmetry.space_group_name_H-M   'P 1'
#
loop_
_entity.id
_entity.type
_entity.pdbx_description
1 polymer ?
#
loop_
_entity_poly.entity_id
_entity_poly.type
_entity_poly.pdbx_seq_one_letter_code
_entity_poly.pdbx_strand_id
1 'polypeptide(L)'
;MQLADLSHKEVLFFKQSDFTLSSLLNPAAANKKGHKMKNIFLSTALLSALSLAPQAANAALVEGSVLNFDGFDGNRNTLPAVGSGSWFSLQLTPEPQLPVITSISSFNGLIIGTTQAASSTPPITPNIDNPWGFAGNLGVHQSTSNTRIISASGDTATIDFSGWGVSWNGIPDINLGAGNSNGIATITCDTGSGCANGAGYVLDYSATLPSNAANYGNV
;
A
#
# COMPACT_ATOMS: atom_id res chain seq x y z
N MET A 1 37.29 -11.17 16.68
CA MET A 1 35.87 -10.74 16.69
C MET A 1 35.54 -10.34 15.26
N GLN A 2 34.96 -11.28 14.50
CA GLN A 2 34.66 -11.08 13.08
C GLN A 2 33.40 -10.22 12.98
N LEU A 3 33.53 -9.02 12.40
CA LEU A 3 32.40 -8.21 11.97
C LEU A 3 31.72 -8.97 10.82
N ALA A 4 30.59 -9.60 11.12
CA ALA A 4 29.73 -10.18 10.10
C ALA A 4 29.07 -9.05 9.30
N ASP A 5 29.15 -9.15 7.98
CA ASP A 5 28.40 -8.31 7.05
C ASP A 5 26.92 -8.70 7.12
N LEU A 6 26.05 -7.70 7.29
CA LEU A 6 24.65 -7.86 7.68
C LEU A 6 23.74 -7.26 6.61
N SER A 7 23.32 -8.09 5.67
CA SER A 7 22.28 -7.76 4.67
C SER A 7 20.92 -8.15 5.25
N HIS A 8 20.12 -7.18 5.68
CA HIS A 8 18.74 -7.40 6.15
C HIS A 8 17.76 -7.01 5.04
N LYS A 9 16.66 -7.75 4.85
CA LYS A 9 15.59 -7.37 3.92
C LYS A 9 14.29 -7.22 4.69
N GLU A 10 13.71 -6.04 4.62
CA GLU A 10 12.34 -5.80 5.02
C GLU A 10 11.50 -5.73 3.76
N VAL A 11 10.37 -6.42 3.77
CA VAL A 11 9.38 -6.32 2.70
C VAL A 11 8.05 -5.95 3.35
N LEU A 12 7.52 -4.81 2.94
CA LEU A 12 6.26 -4.27 3.40
C LEU A 12 5.23 -4.47 2.30
N PHE A 13 4.16 -5.17 2.64
CA PHE A 13 3.02 -5.39 1.77
C PHE A 13 1.77 -4.89 2.49
N PHE A 14 1.25 -3.75 2.06
CA PHE A 14 -0.01 -3.24 2.57
C PHE A 14 -1.08 -3.57 1.57
N LYS A 15 -2.19 -4.19 2.00
CA LYS A 15 -3.37 -4.29 1.16
C LYS A 15 -4.61 -3.91 1.96
N GLN A 16 -5.31 -2.85 1.54
CA GLN A 16 -6.65 -2.51 2.04
C GLN A 16 -7.68 -3.27 1.20
N SER A 17 -8.64 -3.94 1.85
CA SER A 17 -9.64 -4.76 1.16
C SER A 17 -11.06 -4.36 1.52
N ASP A 18 -11.66 -3.48 0.71
CA ASP A 18 -13.10 -3.28 0.70
C ASP A 18 -13.69 -3.81 -0.62
N PHE A 19 -14.06 -5.09 -0.65
CA PHE A 19 -14.75 -5.69 -1.79
C PHE A 19 -16.15 -6.17 -1.40
N THR A 20 -17.19 -5.41 -1.77
CA THR A 20 -18.48 -6.01 -2.15
C THR A 20 -19.07 -5.32 -3.38
N LEU A 21 -18.77 -5.92 -4.54
CA LEU A 21 -19.43 -5.64 -5.80
C LEU A 21 -20.78 -6.39 -5.87
N SER A 22 -21.83 -5.86 -5.23
CA SER A 22 -23.18 -6.47 -5.26
C SER A 22 -24.06 -6.05 -6.46
N SER A 23 -23.53 -5.34 -7.46
CA SER A 23 -24.34 -4.80 -8.55
C SER A 23 -24.00 -5.30 -9.96
N LEU A 24 -23.19 -6.36 -10.12
CA LEU A 24 -23.08 -7.03 -11.40
C LEU A 24 -24.39 -7.79 -11.73
N LEU A 25 -25.15 -7.16 -12.62
CA LEU A 25 -25.85 -7.78 -13.75
C LEU A 25 -27.06 -8.67 -13.42
N ASN A 26 -28.25 -8.10 -13.62
CA ASN A 26 -29.37 -8.88 -14.12
C ASN A 26 -30.15 -8.10 -15.21
N PRO A 27 -29.75 -8.15 -16.49
CA PRO A 27 -30.61 -7.75 -17.60
C PRO A 27 -31.14 -9.00 -18.29
N ALA A 28 -32.25 -9.54 -17.80
CA ALA A 28 -32.99 -10.60 -18.49
C ALA A 28 -34.50 -10.31 -18.49
N ALA A 29 -34.98 -9.70 -19.57
CA ALA A 29 -36.29 -10.01 -20.18
C ALA A 29 -36.50 -9.17 -21.46
N ALA A 30 -36.04 -9.71 -22.59
CA ALA A 30 -36.47 -9.27 -23.91
C ALA A 30 -37.91 -9.74 -24.16
N ASN A 31 -38.82 -8.82 -24.52
CA ASN A 31 -40.12 -9.19 -25.08
C ASN A 31 -40.24 -8.65 -26.50
N LYS A 32 -40.34 -9.58 -27.45
CA LYS A 32 -40.28 -9.39 -28.90
C LYS A 32 -41.72 -9.32 -29.42
N LYS A 33 -42.21 -8.13 -29.78
CA LYS A 33 -43.44 -7.98 -30.59
C LYS A 33 -43.09 -7.40 -31.95
N GLY A 34 -43.32 -8.20 -32.98
CA GLY A 34 -43.08 -7.83 -34.37
C GLY A 34 -44.09 -6.82 -34.88
N HIS A 35 -43.60 -5.85 -35.65
CA HIS A 35 -44.38 -5.02 -36.55
C HIS A 35 -43.65 -4.92 -37.90
N LYS A 36 -44.38 -5.30 -38.96
CA LYS A 36 -44.04 -5.05 -40.37
C LYS A 36 -44.22 -3.56 -40.66
N MET A 37 -43.19 -2.87 -41.15
CA MET A 37 -43.30 -1.61 -41.90
C MET A 37 -42.03 -1.44 -42.75
N LYS A 38 -42.12 -1.62 -44.07
CA LYS A 38 -42.27 -0.60 -45.14
C LYS A 38 -40.99 0.20 -45.39
N ASN A 39 -40.36 -0.14 -46.52
CA ASN A 39 -39.17 0.49 -47.10
C ASN A 39 -39.36 1.99 -47.29
N ILE A 40 -38.51 2.79 -46.64
CA ILE A 40 -38.29 4.19 -46.97
C ILE A 40 -36.78 4.38 -47.11
N PHE A 41 -36.34 4.65 -48.35
CA PHE A 41 -34.99 5.10 -48.67
C PHE A 41 -34.84 6.54 -48.16
N LEU A 42 -34.03 6.74 -47.12
CA LEU A 42 -33.56 8.06 -46.71
C LEU A 42 -32.03 8.07 -46.70
N SER A 43 -31.45 8.78 -47.68
CA SER A 43 -30.04 9.15 -47.72
C SER A 43 -29.66 9.86 -46.43
N THR A 44 -28.83 9.21 -45.60
CA THR A 44 -28.35 9.77 -44.35
C THR A 44 -26.88 10.14 -44.55
N ALA A 45 -26.57 11.42 -44.48
CA ALA A 45 -25.20 11.91 -44.49
C ALA A 45 -24.44 11.28 -43.32
N LEU A 46 -23.29 10.65 -43.62
CA LEU A 46 -22.39 10.07 -42.64
C LEU A 46 -21.70 11.23 -41.89
N LEU A 47 -22.38 11.78 -40.88
CA LEU A 47 -21.76 12.68 -39.92
C LEU A 47 -20.93 11.81 -38.98
N SER A 48 -19.63 11.72 -39.22
CA SER A 48 -18.67 11.07 -38.32
C SER A 48 -18.62 11.86 -37.01
N ALA A 49 -19.56 11.59 -36.11
CA ALA A 49 -19.48 12.04 -34.74
C ALA A 49 -18.23 11.40 -34.13
N LEU A 50 -17.13 12.16 -34.02
CA LEU A 50 -16.05 11.85 -33.11
C LEU A 50 -16.68 11.81 -31.72
N SER A 51 -17.12 10.63 -31.29
CA SER A 51 -17.41 10.34 -29.91
C SER A 51 -16.08 10.48 -29.17
N LEU A 52 -15.80 11.68 -28.69
CA LEU A 52 -14.92 11.91 -27.56
C LEU A 52 -15.54 11.08 -26.43
N ALA A 53 -15.12 9.83 -26.32
CA ALA A 53 -15.40 9.04 -25.14
C ALA A 53 -14.90 9.91 -23.97
N PRO A 54 -15.74 10.21 -22.98
CA PRO A 54 -15.27 10.91 -21.80
C PRO A 54 -14.15 10.05 -21.24
N GLN A 55 -12.91 10.53 -21.36
CA GLN A 55 -11.82 9.95 -20.61
C GLN A 55 -12.22 10.19 -19.16
N ALA A 56 -12.64 9.13 -18.47
CA ALA A 56 -12.81 9.19 -17.04
C ALA A 56 -11.49 9.78 -16.52
N ALA A 57 -11.57 10.95 -15.91
CA ALA A 57 -10.48 11.47 -15.12
C ALA A 57 -10.33 10.47 -13.97
N ASN A 58 -9.52 9.42 -14.18
CA ASN A 58 -9.18 8.45 -13.17
C ASN A 58 -8.57 9.28 -12.04
N ALA A 59 -9.25 9.31 -10.89
CA ALA A 59 -8.87 10.14 -9.77
C ALA A 59 -7.55 9.64 -9.24
N ALA A 60 -6.45 10.24 -9.70
CA ALA A 60 -5.11 9.86 -9.31
C ALA A 60 -4.92 10.00 -7.80
N LEU A 61 -4.03 9.18 -7.25
CA LEU A 61 -3.48 9.43 -5.92
C LEU A 61 -2.94 10.87 -5.88
N VAL A 62 -3.28 11.62 -4.83
CA VAL A 62 -2.84 13.02 -4.66
C VAL A 62 -2.19 13.22 -3.30
N GLU A 63 -1.39 14.28 -3.19
CA GLU A 63 -0.88 14.73 -1.90
C GLU A 63 -2.06 15.03 -0.95
N GLY A 64 -1.97 14.53 0.29
CA GLY A 64 -3.04 14.55 1.29
C GLY A 64 -3.96 13.33 1.29
N SER A 65 -3.86 12.43 0.29
CA SER A 65 -4.54 11.12 0.36
C SER A 65 -4.06 10.33 1.58
N VAL A 66 -4.99 9.63 2.23
CA VAL A 66 -4.69 8.76 3.39
C VAL A 66 -4.77 7.30 2.96
N LEU A 67 -3.69 6.58 3.17
CA LEU A 67 -3.58 5.15 2.94
C LEU A 67 -3.80 4.42 4.28
N ASN A 68 -4.87 3.63 4.37
CA ASN A 68 -5.24 2.93 5.59
C ASN A 68 -4.81 1.46 5.60
N PHE A 69 -4.36 1.00 6.76
CA PHE A 69 -3.91 -0.36 6.98
C PHE A 69 -4.96 -1.15 7.76
N ASP A 70 -5.51 -2.16 7.09
CA ASP A 70 -6.39 -3.15 7.71
C ASP A 70 -5.51 -4.30 8.22
N GLY A 71 -5.15 -4.29 9.50
CA GLY A 71 -4.35 -5.37 10.08
C GLY A 71 -5.13 -6.69 10.15
N PHE A 72 -4.40 -7.79 10.27
CA PHE A 72 -4.95 -9.09 10.66
C PHE A 72 -4.57 -9.50 12.08
N ASP A 73 -5.15 -10.61 12.54
CA ASP A 73 -4.89 -11.14 13.87
C ASP A 73 -3.47 -11.74 13.99
N GLY A 74 -2.63 -11.04 14.78
CA GLY A 74 -1.37 -11.53 15.34
C GLY A 74 -0.19 -11.62 14.37
N ASN A 75 0.94 -12.16 14.85
CA ASN A 75 2.14 -12.43 14.06
C ASN A 75 2.11 -13.85 13.49
N ARG A 76 2.68 -14.04 12.29
CA ARG A 76 2.68 -15.33 11.58
C ARG A 76 4.05 -15.64 10.99
N ASN A 77 4.34 -16.93 10.80
CA ASN A 77 5.53 -17.42 10.09
C ASN A 77 5.21 -17.90 8.67
N THR A 78 3.96 -17.67 8.22
CA THR A 78 3.46 -18.06 6.90
C THR A 78 2.94 -16.83 6.20
N LEU A 79 3.36 -16.63 4.94
CA LEU A 79 2.90 -15.52 4.11
C LEU A 79 1.37 -15.44 4.09
N PRO A 80 0.75 -14.31 4.47
CA PRO A 80 -0.70 -14.18 4.42
C PRO A 80 -1.20 -14.29 2.99
N ALA A 81 -2.40 -14.84 2.79
CA ALA A 81 -3.02 -14.85 1.48
C ALA A 81 -3.28 -13.40 1.01
N VAL A 82 -3.22 -13.18 -0.31
CA VAL A 82 -3.54 -11.86 -0.90
C VAL A 82 -4.92 -11.42 -0.42
N GLY A 83 -5.00 -10.22 0.18
CA GLY A 83 -6.24 -9.67 0.74
C GLY A 83 -6.50 -10.03 2.20
N SER A 84 -5.56 -10.66 2.90
CA SER A 84 -5.68 -10.94 4.34
C SER A 84 -5.31 -9.74 5.22
N GLY A 85 -5.32 -8.51 4.69
CA GLY A 85 -4.89 -7.31 5.40
C GLY A 85 -3.43 -6.89 5.15
N SER A 86 -3.00 -5.89 5.91
CA SER A 86 -1.71 -5.20 5.84
C SER A 86 -0.69 -5.77 6.79
N TRP A 87 0.55 -5.92 6.31
CA TRP A 87 1.65 -6.46 7.10
C TRP A 87 3.01 -6.00 6.60
N PHE A 88 4.00 -6.18 7.47
CA PHE A 88 5.41 -6.13 7.12
C PHE A 88 6.09 -7.39 7.64
N SER A 89 7.24 -7.70 7.05
CA SER A 89 8.08 -8.75 7.58
C SER A 89 9.48 -8.25 7.87
N LEU A 90 9.95 -8.57 9.07
CA LEU A 90 11.33 -8.38 9.48
C LEU A 90 12.00 -9.74 9.62
N GLN A 91 13.24 -9.82 9.16
CA GLN A 91 14.08 -11.00 9.31
C GLN A 91 15.31 -10.62 10.14
N LEU A 92 15.54 -11.34 11.24
CA LEU A 92 16.76 -11.21 12.03
C LEU A 92 17.82 -12.18 11.51
N THR A 93 19.08 -11.79 11.70
CA THR A 93 20.26 -12.61 11.39
C THR A 93 20.78 -13.33 12.64
N PRO A 94 21.51 -14.46 12.48
CA PRO A 94 21.86 -15.11 11.22
C PRO A 94 20.67 -15.85 10.57
N GLU A 95 20.66 -15.87 9.23
CA GLU A 95 19.86 -16.86 8.50
C GLU A 95 20.21 -18.26 9.04
N PRO A 96 19.24 -19.15 9.30
CA PRO A 96 18.05 -19.39 8.47
C PRO A 96 16.72 -19.00 9.14
N GLN A 97 16.68 -18.00 10.03
CA GLN A 97 15.41 -17.61 10.63
C GLN A 97 14.43 -17.13 9.56
N LEU A 98 13.22 -17.71 9.54
CA LEU A 98 12.15 -17.28 8.65
C LEU A 98 11.75 -15.84 8.98
N PRO A 99 11.38 -15.03 7.97
CA PRO A 99 10.83 -13.71 8.22
C PRO A 99 9.61 -13.80 9.13
N VAL A 100 9.57 -12.99 10.19
CA VAL A 100 8.37 -12.88 11.03
C VAL A 100 7.46 -11.87 10.36
N ILE A 101 6.26 -12.31 10.04
CA ILE A 101 5.23 -11.45 9.46
C ILE A 101 4.45 -10.84 10.62
N THR A 102 4.45 -9.52 10.65
CA THR A 102 3.84 -8.70 11.69
C THR A 102 2.69 -7.91 11.07
N SER A 103 1.52 -8.00 11.70
CA SER A 103 0.33 -7.25 11.30
C SER A 103 0.52 -5.75 11.53
N ILE A 104 0.03 -4.92 10.61
CA ILE A 104 0.00 -3.45 10.74
C ILE A 104 -1.44 -2.99 10.68
N SER A 105 -1.85 -2.14 11.62
CA SER A 105 -3.17 -1.50 11.59
C SER A 105 -3.04 0.02 11.67
N SER A 106 -3.92 0.76 11.00
CA SER A 106 -3.90 2.23 10.99
C SER A 106 -4.09 2.84 12.38
N PHE A 107 -3.32 3.89 12.67
CA PHE A 107 -3.66 4.90 13.67
C PHE A 107 -4.25 6.13 12.97
N ASN A 108 -3.43 6.95 12.29
CA ASN A 108 -3.92 7.97 11.36
C ASN A 108 -3.81 7.56 9.88
N GLY A 109 -3.21 6.40 9.59
CA GLY A 109 -2.83 5.99 8.23
C GLY A 109 -1.61 6.75 7.72
N LEU A 110 -1.13 6.38 6.54
CA LEU A 110 -0.08 7.12 5.84
C LEU A 110 -0.70 8.25 5.01
N ILE A 111 -0.42 9.48 5.40
CA ILE A 111 -0.87 10.70 4.74
C ILE A 111 0.21 11.12 3.73
N ILE A 112 -0.09 10.92 2.45
CA ILE A 112 0.81 11.25 1.36
C ILE A 112 1.13 12.75 1.38
N GLY A 113 2.41 13.09 1.20
CA GLY A 113 2.90 14.47 1.15
C GLY A 113 3.27 15.05 2.50
N THR A 114 3.18 14.26 3.58
CA THR A 114 3.44 14.73 4.93
C THR A 114 4.53 13.90 5.62
N THR A 115 5.23 14.56 6.53
CA THR A 115 6.14 13.90 7.48
C THR A 115 5.32 13.51 8.71
N GLN A 116 5.38 12.26 9.13
CA GLN A 116 4.63 11.68 10.25
C GLN A 116 5.61 11.02 11.22
N ALA A 117 6.21 11.84 12.09
CA ALA A 117 7.11 11.37 13.13
C ALA A 117 6.37 10.51 14.17
N ALA A 118 7.02 9.48 14.71
CA ALA A 118 6.50 8.62 15.77
C ALA A 118 7.61 8.22 16.75
N SER A 119 7.25 7.70 17.91
CA SER A 119 8.21 7.23 18.92
C SER A 119 7.72 5.98 19.63
N SER A 120 8.60 4.99 19.77
CA SER A 120 8.39 3.79 20.60
C SER A 120 8.90 3.95 22.04
N THR A 121 9.53 5.09 22.37
CA THR A 121 10.03 5.36 23.72
C THR A 121 8.85 5.77 24.62
N PRO A 122 8.65 5.12 25.79
CA PRO A 122 7.52 5.45 26.66
C PRO A 122 7.48 6.95 27.07
N PRO A 123 6.32 7.62 26.98
CA PRO A 123 5.06 7.12 26.43
C PRO A 123 5.13 6.97 24.89
N ILE A 124 4.64 5.84 24.36
CA ILE A 124 4.62 5.59 22.92
C ILE A 124 3.71 6.62 22.25
N THR A 125 4.21 7.26 21.19
CA THR A 125 3.48 8.24 20.38
C THR A 125 3.35 7.74 18.95
N PRO A 126 2.30 6.96 18.62
CA PRO A 126 2.03 6.54 17.25
C PRO A 126 1.58 7.72 16.39
N ASN A 127 1.76 7.60 15.07
CA ASN A 127 1.28 8.62 14.14
C ASN A 127 0.76 8.00 12.83
N ILE A 128 1.44 7.00 12.28
CA ILE A 128 1.02 6.31 11.06
C ILE A 128 0.12 5.13 11.41
N ASP A 129 0.64 4.20 12.20
CA ASP A 129 0.03 2.93 12.58
C ASP A 129 -0.10 2.78 14.10
N ASN A 130 -0.91 1.81 14.54
CA ASN A 130 -0.94 1.41 15.93
C ASN A 130 0.38 0.70 16.29
N PRO A 131 0.81 0.77 17.56
CA PRO A 131 2.00 0.06 18.00
C PRO A 131 1.91 -1.44 17.70
N TRP A 132 2.94 -1.98 17.07
CA TRP A 132 3.08 -3.39 16.75
C TRP A 132 4.16 -4.04 17.63
N GLY A 133 4.14 -5.36 17.71
CA GLY A 133 5.10 -6.13 18.50
C GLY A 133 5.99 -7.02 17.62
N PHE A 134 7.30 -6.92 17.79
CA PHE A 134 8.28 -7.78 17.13
C PHE A 134 9.42 -8.12 18.09
N ALA A 135 9.76 -9.41 18.19
CA ALA A 135 10.74 -9.95 19.14
C ALA A 135 10.52 -9.50 20.60
N GLY A 136 9.26 -9.37 21.02
CA GLY A 136 8.88 -8.94 22.38
C GLY A 136 8.96 -7.42 22.62
N ASN A 137 9.42 -6.65 21.65
CA ASN A 137 9.55 -5.20 21.74
C ASN A 137 8.47 -4.50 20.91
N LEU A 138 8.01 -3.35 21.38
CA LEU A 138 7.05 -2.51 20.66
C LEU A 138 7.77 -1.65 19.62
N GLY A 139 7.08 -1.41 18.51
CA GLY A 139 7.51 -0.48 17.48
C GLY A 139 6.34 0.25 16.82
N VAL A 140 6.67 1.31 16.10
CA VAL A 140 5.76 2.15 15.31
C VAL A 140 6.48 2.56 14.03
N HIS A 141 5.73 2.68 12.94
CA HIS A 141 6.25 3.27 11.70
C HIS A 141 6.24 4.78 11.77
N GLN A 142 7.16 5.39 11.02
CA GLN A 142 7.25 6.83 10.86
C GLN A 142 7.80 7.23 9.50
N SER A 143 7.60 8.50 9.17
CA SER A 143 8.35 9.17 8.11
C SER A 143 9.12 10.35 8.67
N THR A 144 10.39 10.45 8.29
CA THR A 144 11.32 11.54 8.64
C THR A 144 11.44 12.59 7.53
N SER A 145 10.85 12.31 6.36
CA SER A 145 10.64 13.22 5.25
C SER A 145 9.25 12.96 4.65
N ASN A 146 8.78 13.89 3.81
CA ASN A 146 7.47 13.75 3.16
C ASN A 146 7.47 12.56 2.20
N THR A 147 6.45 11.70 2.28
CA THR A 147 6.21 10.67 1.26
C THR A 147 5.62 11.31 0.01
N ARG A 148 6.38 11.43 -1.08
CA ARG A 148 5.96 12.22 -2.26
C ARG A 148 5.55 11.35 -3.42
N ILE A 149 4.52 11.74 -4.15
CA ILE A 149 4.15 11.04 -5.39
C ILE A 149 5.20 11.35 -6.45
N ILE A 150 5.86 10.30 -6.96
CA ILE A 150 6.82 10.40 -8.07
C ILE A 150 6.07 10.31 -9.40
N SER A 151 5.14 9.35 -9.51
CA SER A 151 4.28 9.18 -10.67
C SER A 151 2.95 8.54 -10.28
N ALA A 152 1.88 8.88 -11.01
CA ALA A 152 0.57 8.24 -10.91
C ALA A 152 -0.03 8.13 -12.31
N SER A 153 -0.39 6.91 -12.71
CA SER A 153 -0.99 6.65 -14.02
C SER A 153 -1.89 5.41 -13.96
N GLY A 154 -3.13 5.57 -14.40
CA GLY A 154 -4.14 4.51 -14.31
C GLY A 154 -4.33 4.08 -12.84
N ASP A 155 -4.27 2.77 -12.61
CA ASP A 155 -4.40 2.17 -11.28
C ASP A 155 -3.04 1.94 -10.60
N THR A 156 -1.99 2.66 -11.02
CA THR A 156 -0.64 2.51 -10.45
C THR A 156 -0.04 3.86 -10.06
N ALA A 157 0.68 3.87 -8.94
CA ALA A 157 1.46 5.03 -8.51
C ALA A 157 2.82 4.59 -7.93
N THR A 158 3.80 5.50 -7.96
CA THR A 158 5.08 5.34 -7.26
C THR A 158 5.29 6.48 -6.29
N ILE A 159 5.80 6.16 -5.11
CA ILE A 159 5.98 7.12 -4.01
C ILE A 159 7.41 7.07 -3.52
N ASP A 160 7.97 8.24 -3.23
CA ASP A 160 9.22 8.41 -2.50
C ASP A 160 9.02 8.10 -1.02
N PHE A 161 9.61 7.00 -0.57
CA PHE A 161 9.72 6.47 0.78
C PHE A 161 11.13 6.64 1.36
N SER A 162 11.97 7.54 0.81
CA SER A 162 13.34 7.75 1.28
C SER A 162 13.47 8.18 2.75
N GLY A 163 12.41 8.73 3.34
CA GLY A 163 12.31 9.03 4.77
C GLY A 163 11.59 7.98 5.61
N TRP A 164 11.21 6.84 5.02
CA TRP A 164 10.51 5.78 5.74
C TRP A 164 11.41 5.16 6.80
N GLY A 165 10.85 4.93 7.98
CA GLY A 165 11.57 4.34 9.08
C GLY A 165 10.65 3.79 10.14
N VAL A 166 11.27 3.26 11.19
CA VAL A 166 10.56 2.80 12.38
C VAL A 166 11.21 3.39 13.62
N SER A 167 10.43 3.52 14.69
CA SER A 167 10.97 3.54 16.04
C SER A 167 10.63 2.20 16.67
N TRP A 168 11.65 1.48 17.16
CA TRP A 168 11.49 0.14 17.69
C TRP A 168 12.46 -0.10 18.84
N ASN A 169 12.00 -0.80 19.88
CA ASN A 169 12.80 -1.10 21.08
C ASN A 169 13.41 0.16 21.75
N GLY A 170 12.66 1.27 21.76
CA GLY A 170 13.11 2.54 22.34
C GLY A 170 14.20 3.25 21.53
N ILE A 171 14.55 2.74 20.35
CA ILE A 171 15.48 3.38 19.42
C ILE A 171 14.65 4.22 18.45
N PRO A 172 14.83 5.56 18.43
CA PRO A 172 14.17 6.41 17.46
C PRO A 172 14.86 6.29 16.09
N ASP A 173 14.13 6.66 15.03
CA ASP A 173 14.71 6.99 13.72
C ASP A 173 15.55 5.90 13.06
N ILE A 174 15.13 4.64 13.19
CA ILE A 174 15.70 3.55 12.40
C ILE A 174 15.28 3.75 10.94
N ASN A 175 16.21 4.28 10.14
CA ASN A 175 15.96 4.59 8.74
C ASN A 175 15.91 3.32 7.89
N LEU A 176 14.82 3.14 7.16
CA LEU A 176 14.57 2.05 6.21
C LEU A 176 14.64 2.50 4.75
N GLY A 177 14.60 3.82 4.52
CA GLY A 177 14.39 4.51 3.24
C GLY A 177 15.43 4.29 2.12
N ALA A 178 16.46 3.48 2.31
CA ALA A 178 17.58 3.34 1.35
C ALA A 178 17.89 1.88 0.96
N GLY A 179 16.91 0.98 1.05
CA GLY A 179 17.10 -0.43 0.67
C GLY A 179 17.07 -0.70 -0.84
N ASN A 180 16.76 -1.95 -1.21
CA ASN A 180 16.81 -2.44 -2.59
C ASN A 180 15.96 -1.64 -3.59
N SER A 181 14.90 -1.00 -3.12
CA SER A 181 14.04 -0.15 -3.96
C SER A 181 14.52 1.31 -4.04
N ASN A 182 15.68 1.67 -3.48
CA ASN A 182 16.20 3.05 -3.38
C ASN A 182 15.16 4.04 -2.82
N GLY A 183 14.39 3.60 -1.82
CA GLY A 183 13.33 4.42 -1.24
C GLY A 183 12.11 4.60 -2.14
N ILE A 184 11.86 3.75 -3.14
CA ILE A 184 10.67 3.84 -3.97
C ILE A 184 9.68 2.74 -3.59
N ALA A 185 8.45 3.14 -3.24
CA ALA A 185 7.32 2.24 -3.06
C ALA A 185 6.44 2.25 -4.31
N THR A 186 5.83 1.10 -4.62
CA THR A 186 4.84 0.98 -5.70
C THR A 186 3.46 0.76 -5.09
N ILE A 187 2.46 1.48 -5.60
CA ILE A 187 1.05 1.27 -5.30
C ILE A 187 0.35 0.72 -6.54
N THR A 188 -0.44 -0.33 -6.35
CA THR A 188 -1.40 -0.86 -7.31
C THR A 188 -2.79 -0.80 -6.71
N CYS A 189 -3.67 0.02 -7.26
CA CYS A 189 -5.04 0.20 -6.80
C CYS A 189 -6.00 -0.78 -7.49
N ASP A 190 -7.22 -0.87 -6.97
CA ASP A 190 -8.28 -1.66 -7.60
C ASP A 190 -8.52 -1.20 -9.05
N THR A 191 -8.78 -2.15 -9.93
CA THR A 191 -8.92 -1.89 -11.37
C THR A 191 -10.02 -0.88 -11.67
N GLY A 192 -9.67 0.18 -12.39
CA GLY A 192 -10.58 1.27 -12.77
C GLY A 192 -10.86 2.27 -11.65
N SER A 193 -10.22 2.14 -10.49
CA SER A 193 -10.37 3.11 -9.39
C SER A 193 -9.53 4.38 -9.61
N GLY A 194 -8.48 4.29 -10.42
CA GLY A 194 -7.53 5.38 -10.60
C GLY A 194 -6.69 5.70 -9.37
N CYS A 195 -6.78 4.91 -8.29
CA CYS A 195 -6.31 5.27 -6.94
C CYS A 195 -7.10 6.40 -6.27
N ALA A 196 -8.41 6.47 -6.52
CA ALA A 196 -9.30 7.37 -5.79
C ALA A 196 -9.23 7.15 -4.27
N ASN A 197 -9.50 8.20 -3.49
CA ASN A 197 -9.59 8.08 -2.03
C ASN A 197 -10.62 7.00 -1.64
N GLY A 198 -10.19 6.05 -0.79
CA GLY A 198 -11.01 4.93 -0.34
C GLY A 198 -11.00 3.70 -1.27
N ALA A 199 -10.28 3.73 -2.39
CA ALA A 199 -10.07 2.54 -3.21
C ALA A 199 -9.19 1.52 -2.47
N GLY A 200 -9.43 0.23 -2.71
CA GLY A 200 -8.48 -0.81 -2.31
C GLY A 200 -7.16 -0.62 -3.06
N TYR A 201 -6.06 -0.94 -2.38
CA TYR A 201 -4.73 -0.81 -2.94
C TYR A 201 -3.78 -1.86 -2.38
N VAL A 202 -2.72 -2.14 -3.12
CA VAL A 202 -1.52 -2.87 -2.69
C VAL A 202 -0.35 -1.89 -2.69
N LEU A 203 0.28 -1.65 -1.55
CA LEU A 203 1.55 -0.94 -1.46
C LEU A 203 2.67 -1.95 -1.23
N ASP A 204 3.61 -2.00 -2.16
CA ASP A 204 4.80 -2.84 -2.11
C ASP A 204 6.03 -1.96 -1.93
N TYR A 205 6.76 -2.21 -0.86
CA TYR A 205 8.01 -1.53 -0.55
C TYR A 205 9.00 -2.50 0.08
N SER A 206 10.28 -2.37 -0.28
CA SER A 206 11.34 -3.17 0.33
C SER A 206 12.53 -2.31 0.74
N ALA A 207 13.02 -2.58 1.95
CA ALA A 207 14.07 -1.84 2.60
C ALA A 207 15.17 -2.79 3.10
N THR A 208 16.33 -2.23 3.43
CA THR A 208 17.40 -2.95 4.10
C THR A 208 17.70 -2.21 5.39
N LEU A 209 17.62 -2.91 6.53
CA LEU A 209 18.06 -2.33 7.80
C LEU A 209 19.54 -1.94 7.71
N PRO A 210 19.96 -0.82 8.33
CA PRO A 210 21.36 -0.45 8.36
C PRO A 210 22.22 -1.52 9.05
N SER A 211 23.50 -1.61 8.69
CA SER A 211 24.42 -2.67 9.17
C SER A 211 24.63 -2.70 10.69
N ASN A 212 24.33 -1.62 11.41
CA ASN A 212 24.37 -1.56 12.87
C ASN A 212 23.10 -2.14 13.53
N ALA A 213 22.16 -2.69 12.77
CA ALA A 213 20.88 -3.18 13.28
C ALA A 213 20.97 -4.35 14.25
N ALA A 214 22.08 -5.08 14.27
CA ALA A 214 22.34 -6.11 15.28
C ALA A 214 22.25 -5.56 16.72
N ASN A 215 22.53 -4.27 16.93
CA ASN A 215 22.45 -3.63 18.25
C ASN A 215 21.01 -3.26 18.64
N TYR A 216 20.05 -3.32 17.71
CA TYR A 216 18.66 -2.93 17.97
C TYR A 216 17.86 -4.06 18.63
N GLY A 217 18.29 -5.31 18.43
CA GLY A 217 17.62 -6.48 19.00
C GLY A 217 17.79 -6.58 20.50
N ASN A 218 19.02 -6.48 21.02
CA ASN A 218 19.39 -6.77 22.41
C ASN A 218 18.54 -7.90 23.06
N VAL A 219 18.26 -8.93 22.25
CA VAL A 219 17.60 -10.19 22.59
C VAL A 219 18.60 -11.32 22.44
#